data_AF-A0A2S6I2W6-F1
#
_entry.id   AF-A0A2S6I2W6-F1
#
_cell.length_a   1.000
_cell.length_b   1.000
_cell.length_c   1.000
_cell.angle_alpha   90.00
_cell.angle_beta   90.00
_cell.angle_gamma   90.00
#
_symmetry.space_group_name_H-M   'P 1'
#
loop_
_entity.id
_entity.type
_entity.pdbx_description
1 polymer ?
#
loop_
_entity_poly.entity_id
_entity_poly.type
_entity_poly.pdbx_seq_one_letter_code
_entity_poly.pdbx_strand_id
1 'polypeptide(L)'
;MYRFFLLVSVLLVCVLCLYLDASWYAPAVASIALGYLFPVWRRGGFYFPFLAAVMVWGCYAGYLHLFSEGRLGDRLAVTFGVPTGWVLVAVTALFGGITAGLGGFLGASIRIALAGGKR
;
A
#
# COMPACT_ATOMS: atom_id res chain seq x y z
N MET A 1 18.94 6.13 6.33
CA MET A 1 19.12 5.09 5.30
C MET A 1 18.00 4.04 5.34
N TYR A 2 17.75 3.34 6.45
CA TYR A 2 16.73 2.27 6.54
C TYR A 2 15.31 2.63 6.08
N ARG A 3 14.90 3.90 6.27
CA ARG A 3 13.60 4.42 5.80
C ARG A 3 13.42 4.33 4.28
N PHE A 4 14.46 4.69 3.55
CA PHE A 4 14.46 4.64 2.08
C PHE A 4 14.45 3.19 1.60
N PHE A 5 15.25 2.32 2.21
CA PHE A 5 15.23 0.88 1.90
C PHE A 5 13.89 0.23 2.19
N LEU A 6 13.19 0.64 3.26
CA LEU A 6 11.85 0.16 3.55
C LEU A 6 10.84 0.63 2.49
N LEU A 7 10.87 1.91 2.10
CA LEU A 7 10.00 2.40 1.03
C LEU A 7 10.24 1.62 -0.27
N VAL A 8 11.49 1.50 -0.71
CA VAL A 8 11.84 0.81 -1.95
C VAL A 8 11.47 -0.67 -1.89
N SER A 9 11.72 -1.35 -0.76
CA SER A 9 11.37 -2.77 -0.62
C SER A 9 9.85 -2.99 -0.63
N VAL A 10 9.06 -2.15 0.05
CA VAL A 10 7.60 -2.25 -0.02
C VAL A 10 7.10 -1.94 -1.43
N LEU A 11 7.68 -0.95 -2.11
CA LEU A 11 7.32 -0.62 -3.49
C LEU A 11 7.55 -1.83 -4.40
N LEU A 12 8.73 -2.45 -4.33
CA LEU A 12 9.05 -3.64 -5.12
C LEU A 12 8.11 -4.81 -4.80
N VAL A 13 7.80 -5.04 -3.53
CA VAL A 13 6.87 -6.12 -3.15
C VAL A 13 5.44 -5.83 -3.62
N CYS A 14 4.97 -4.58 -3.53
CA CYS A 14 3.69 -4.17 -4.07
C CYS A 14 3.60 -4.46 -5.59
N VAL A 15 4.66 -4.14 -6.34
CA VAL A 15 4.73 -4.45 -7.78
C VAL A 15 4.75 -5.96 -8.03
N LEU A 16 5.51 -6.73 -7.24
CA LEU A 16 5.51 -8.19 -7.32
C LEU A 16 4.14 -8.79 -7.01
N CYS A 17 3.42 -8.26 -6.02
CA CYS A 17 2.06 -8.70 -5.71
C CYS A 17 1.10 -8.48 -6.89
N LEU A 18 1.21 -7.35 -7.59
CA LEU A 18 0.43 -7.10 -8.81
C LEU A 18 0.85 -8.06 -9.94
N TYR A 19 2.15 -8.29 -10.13
CA TYR A 19 2.65 -9.17 -11.19
C TYR A 19 2.25 -10.64 -11.00
N LEU A 20 2.18 -11.10 -9.75
CA LEU A 20 1.83 -12.48 -9.40
C LEU A 20 0.33 -12.70 -9.23
N ASP A 21 -0.51 -11.69 -9.49
CA ASP A 21 -1.94 -11.69 -9.17
C ASP A 21 -2.21 -12.15 -7.72
N ALA A 22 -1.34 -11.71 -6.81
CA ALA A 22 -1.45 -12.05 -5.40
C ALA A 22 -2.75 -11.48 -4.83
N SER A 23 -3.27 -12.15 -3.79
CA SER A 23 -4.47 -11.67 -3.11
C SER A 23 -4.29 -10.23 -2.59
N TRP A 24 -5.37 -9.46 -2.56
CA TRP A 24 -5.38 -8.04 -2.21
C TRP A 24 -4.79 -7.69 -0.83
N TYR A 25 -4.75 -8.65 0.10
CA TYR A 25 -4.14 -8.48 1.44
C TYR A 25 -2.64 -8.82 1.49
N ALA A 26 -2.07 -9.39 0.42
CA ALA A 26 -0.66 -9.79 0.37
C ALA A 26 0.33 -8.63 0.62
N PRO A 27 0.11 -7.40 0.10
CA PRO A 27 0.97 -6.25 0.41
C PRO A 27 1.00 -5.94 1.91
N ALA A 28 -0.12 -6.13 2.63
CA ALA A 28 -0.18 -5.94 4.07
C ALA A 28 0.70 -6.98 4.80
N VAL A 29 0.62 -8.26 4.44
CA VAL A 29 1.45 -9.31 5.04
C VAL A 29 2.94 -9.07 4.78
N ALA A 30 3.30 -8.71 3.55
CA ALA A 30 4.69 -8.38 3.23
C ALA A 30 5.18 -7.14 4.00
N SER A 31 4.35 -6.12 4.13
CA SER A 31 4.69 -4.93 4.90
C SER A 31 4.91 -5.23 6.38
N ILE A 32 4.21 -6.21 6.98
CA ILE A 32 4.48 -6.70 8.34
C ILE A 32 5.90 -7.25 8.43
N ALA A 33 6.28 -8.14 7.51
CA ALA A 33 7.61 -8.74 7.49
C ALA A 33 8.72 -7.69 7.32
N LEU A 34 8.54 -6.74 6.39
CA LEU A 34 9.51 -5.67 6.14
C LEU A 34 9.58 -4.67 7.30
N GLY A 35 8.44 -4.31 7.89
CA GLY A 35 8.36 -3.43 9.06
C GLY A 35 9.00 -4.04 10.31
N TYR A 36 8.99 -5.38 10.41
CA TYR A 36 9.70 -6.12 11.45
C TYR A 36 11.21 -6.21 11.19
N LEU A 37 11.63 -6.40 9.93
CA LEU A 37 13.04 -6.58 9.58
C LEU A 37 13.84 -5.27 9.68
N PHE A 38 13.26 -4.16 9.24
CA PHE A 38 13.99 -2.88 9.20
C PHE A 38 13.86 -2.09 10.52
N PRO A 39 14.96 -1.55 11.06
CA PRO A 39 14.93 -0.78 12.30
C PRO A 39 14.44 0.66 12.07
N VAL A 40 13.12 0.79 11.87
CA VAL A 40 12.42 2.07 11.73
C VAL A 40 11.61 2.42 12.98
N TRP A 41 11.45 3.72 13.20
CA TRP A 41 10.59 4.24 14.26
C TRP A 41 9.13 3.89 13.99
N ARG A 42 8.35 3.66 15.05
CA ARG A 42 6.94 3.21 15.00
C ARG A 42 6.09 3.94 13.95
N ARG A 43 6.17 5.28 13.91
CA ARG A 43 5.42 6.09 12.93
C ARG A 43 5.93 5.92 11.50
N GLY A 44 7.24 5.79 11.32
CA GLY A 44 7.85 5.52 10.01
C GLY A 44 7.40 4.18 9.43
N GLY A 45 7.16 3.18 10.28
CA GLY A 45 6.58 1.90 9.88
C GLY A 45 5.21 2.01 9.21
N PHE A 46 4.45 3.09 9.45
CA PHE A 46 3.18 3.34 8.75
C PHE A 46 3.38 4.15 7.46
N TYR A 47 4.07 5.29 7.55
CA TYR A 47 4.09 6.26 6.45
C TYR A 47 4.80 5.76 5.20
N PHE A 48 5.90 5.01 5.34
CA PHE A 48 6.67 4.53 4.18
C PHE A 48 5.93 3.42 3.42
N PRO A 49 5.36 2.39 4.08
CA PRO A 49 4.54 1.40 3.38
C PRO A 49 3.26 1.98 2.81
N PHE A 50 2.62 2.93 3.54
CA PHE A 50 1.45 3.65 3.04
C PHE A 50 1.79 4.37 1.73
N LEU A 51 2.84 5.19 1.71
CA LEU A 51 3.22 5.94 0.51
C LEU A 51 3.58 5.02 -0.66
N ALA A 52 4.34 3.95 -0.40
CA ALA A 52 4.71 2.98 -1.41
C ALA A 52 3.48 2.32 -2.05
N ALA A 53 2.54 1.84 -1.23
CA ALA A 53 1.34 1.18 -1.72
C ALA A 53 0.37 2.16 -2.43
N VAL A 54 0.19 3.39 -1.92
CA VAL A 54 -0.60 4.43 -2.61
C VAL A 54 -0.01 4.71 -4.00
N MET A 55 1.31 4.83 -4.13
CA MET A 55 1.94 5.06 -5.43
C MET A 55 1.70 3.88 -6.37
N VAL A 56 1.94 2.65 -5.93
CA VAL A 56 1.81 1.48 -6.80
C VAL A 56 0.35 1.23 -7.20
N TRP A 57 -0.59 1.23 -6.25
CA TRP A 57 -2.02 1.01 -6.53
C TRP A 57 -2.62 2.18 -7.30
N GLY A 58 -2.25 3.41 -6.96
CA GLY A 58 -2.71 4.60 -7.66
C GLY A 58 -2.24 4.66 -9.11
N CYS A 59 -0.95 4.38 -9.35
CA CYS A 59 -0.41 4.30 -10.71
C CYS A 59 -1.06 3.17 -11.51
N TYR A 60 -1.24 1.98 -10.91
CA TYR A 60 -1.84 0.84 -11.61
C TYR A 60 -3.32 1.05 -11.91
N ALA A 61 -4.11 1.49 -10.93
CA ALA A 61 -5.53 1.78 -11.13
C ALA A 61 -5.73 2.97 -12.09
N GLY A 62 -4.88 4.00 -12.00
CA GLY A 62 -4.88 5.12 -12.94
C GLY A 62 -4.53 4.68 -14.36
N TYR A 63 -3.54 3.80 -14.52
CA TYR A 63 -3.21 3.18 -15.81
C TYR A 63 -4.41 2.43 -16.39
N LEU A 64 -5.08 1.59 -15.61
CA LEU A 64 -6.28 0.86 -16.06
C LEU A 64 -7.43 1.80 -16.44
N HIS A 65 -7.61 2.89 -15.69
CA HIS A 65 -8.62 3.90 -16.01
C HIS A 65 -8.32 4.59 -17.35
N LEU A 66 -7.08 5.04 -17.56
CA LEU A 66 -6.65 5.67 -18.82
C LEU A 66 -6.70 4.69 -20.00
N PHE A 67 -6.25 3.46 -19.81
CA PHE A 67 -6.23 2.41 -20.83
C PHE A 67 -7.63 2.02 -21.30
N SER A 68 -8.63 2.15 -20.42
CA SER A 68 -10.04 1.88 -20.74
C SER A 68 -10.82 3.11 -21.20
N GLU A 69 -10.14 4.25 -21.45
CA GLU A 69 -10.76 5.55 -21.74
C GLU A 69 -11.78 5.96 -20.66
N GLY A 70 -11.61 5.50 -19.42
CA GLY A 70 -12.52 5.73 -18.31
C GLY A 70 -13.81 4.92 -18.32
N ARG A 71 -14.11 4.18 -19.41
CA ARG A 71 -15.41 3.51 -19.63
C ARG A 71 -15.76 2.51 -18.54
N LEU A 72 -14.78 1.74 -18.05
CA LEU A 72 -15.00 0.77 -16.96
C LEU A 72 -15.15 1.47 -15.62
N GLY A 73 -14.28 2.45 -15.35
CA GLY A 73 -14.29 3.21 -14.10
C GLY A 73 -15.59 3.99 -13.91
N ASP A 74 -16.11 4.61 -14.97
CA ASP A 74 -17.35 5.40 -14.90
C ASP A 74 -18.59 4.53 -14.75
N ARG A 75 -18.60 3.32 -15.32
CA ARG A 75 -19.68 2.35 -15.08
C ARG A 75 -19.72 1.92 -13.62
N LEU A 76 -18.56 1.61 -13.03
CA LEU A 76 -18.46 1.32 -11.61
C LEU A 76 -18.85 2.54 -10.77
N ALA A 77 -18.49 3.74 -11.20
CA ALA A 77 -18.82 4.98 -10.49
C ALA A 77 -20.34 5.13 -10.30
N VAL A 78 -21.13 4.83 -11.34
CA VAL A 78 -22.61 4.80 -11.26
C VAL A 78 -23.10 3.77 -10.25
N THR A 79 -22.53 2.55 -10.24
CA THR A 79 -22.91 1.51 -9.27
C THR A 79 -22.63 1.91 -7.82
N PHE A 80 -21.50 2.59 -7.59
CA PHE A 80 -21.11 3.07 -6.26
C PHE A 80 -21.69 4.45 -5.90
N GLY A 81 -22.44 5.08 -6.79
CA GLY A 81 -23.02 6.42 -6.58
C GLY A 81 -21.98 7.54 -6.46
N VAL A 82 -20.80 7.38 -7.07
CA VAL A 82 -19.72 8.38 -7.05
C VAL A 82 -19.63 9.12 -8.40
N PRO A 83 -19.17 10.38 -8.42
CA PRO A 83 -19.31 11.24 -9.59
C PRO A 83 -18.43 10.87 -10.79
N THR A 84 -17.27 10.25 -10.56
CA THR A 84 -16.32 9.88 -11.65
C THR A 84 -15.54 8.61 -11.31
N GLY A 85 -15.06 7.90 -12.32
CA GLY A 85 -14.14 6.77 -12.14
C GLY A 85 -12.82 7.14 -11.44
N TRP A 86 -12.39 8.40 -11.51
CA TRP A 86 -11.21 8.89 -10.78
C TRP A 86 -11.37 8.85 -9.26
N VAL A 87 -12.60 9.03 -8.75
CA VAL A 87 -12.87 8.84 -7.31
C VAL A 87 -12.58 7.40 -6.90
N LEU A 88 -13.00 6.43 -7.71
CA LEU A 88 -12.69 5.02 -7.46
C LEU A 88 -11.19 4.74 -7.49
N VAL A 89 -10.44 5.31 -8.45
CA VAL A 89 -8.97 5.19 -8.50
C VAL A 89 -8.34 5.70 -7.20
N ALA A 90 -8.75 6.88 -6.73
CA ALA A 90 -8.24 7.45 -5.48
C ALA A 90 -8.60 6.59 -4.27
N VAL A 91 -9.82 6.08 -4.19
CA VAL A 91 -10.27 5.16 -3.12
C VAL A 91 -9.44 3.88 -3.15
N THR A 92 -9.23 3.26 -4.32
CA THR A 92 -8.41 2.06 -4.46
C THR A 92 -6.97 2.29 -4.03
N ALA A 93 -6.38 3.43 -4.41
CA ALA A 93 -5.02 3.80 -4.00
C ALA A 93 -4.92 3.95 -2.47
N LEU A 94 -5.87 4.66 -1.86
CA LEU A 94 -5.93 4.84 -0.41
C LEU A 94 -6.17 3.52 0.32
N PHE A 95 -7.00 2.63 -0.22
CA PHE A 95 -7.28 1.33 0.38
C PHE A 95 -6.04 0.43 0.39
N GLY A 96 -5.29 0.39 -0.73
CA GLY A 96 -3.98 -0.27 -0.78
C GLY A 96 -2.96 0.36 0.16
N GLY A 97 -2.94 1.69 0.22
CA GLY A 97 -2.13 2.47 1.15
C GLY A 97 -2.36 2.12 2.61
N ILE A 98 -3.61 2.17 3.06
CA ILE A 98 -4.00 1.94 4.45
C ILE A 98 -3.68 0.49 4.85
N THR A 99 -3.98 -0.49 4.01
CA THR A 99 -3.71 -1.91 4.30
C THR A 99 -2.21 -2.19 4.46
N ALA A 100 -1.37 -1.71 3.54
CA ALA A 100 0.09 -1.83 3.68
C ALA A 100 0.66 -0.98 4.82
N GLY A 101 0.12 0.22 5.05
CA GLY A 101 0.51 1.10 6.15
C GLY A 101 0.27 0.45 7.51
N LEU A 102 -0.92 -0.13 7.71
CA LEU A 102 -1.27 -0.85 8.94
C LEU A 102 -0.41 -2.09 9.15
N GLY A 103 -0.11 -2.85 8.08
CA GLY A 103 0.78 -3.99 8.16
C GLY A 103 2.21 -3.60 8.58
N GLY A 104 2.79 -2.57 7.96
CA GLY A 104 4.10 -2.06 8.35
C GLY A 104 4.14 -1.48 9.77
N PHE A 105 3.07 -0.81 10.19
CA PHE A 105 2.93 -0.33 11.57
C PHE A 105 2.91 -1.47 12.58
N LEU A 106 2.18 -2.55 12.27
CA LEU A 106 2.13 -3.74 13.11
C LEU A 106 3.51 -4.40 13.20
N GLY A 107 4.19 -4.61 12.08
CA GLY A 107 5.54 -5.19 12.06
C GLY A 107 6.54 -4.38 12.89
N ALA A 108 6.55 -3.05 12.72
CA ALA A 108 7.40 -2.17 13.49
C ALA A 108 7.05 -2.17 14.99
N SER A 109 5.77 -2.25 15.33
CA SER A 109 5.30 -2.28 16.72
C SER A 109 5.68 -3.58 17.43
N ILE A 110 5.56 -4.73 16.76
CA ILE A 110 5.99 -6.03 17.28
C ILE A 110 7.50 -6.02 17.56
N ARG A 111 8.30 -5.50 16.62
CA ARG A 111 9.76 -5.36 16.80
C ARG A 111 10.11 -4.53 18.03
N ILE A 112 9.47 -3.38 18.21
CA ILE A 112 9.71 -2.48 19.35
C ILE A 112 9.26 -3.12 20.67
N ALA A 113 8.13 -3.82 20.67
CA ALA A 113 7.64 -4.53 21.85
C ALA A 113 8.62 -5.63 22.30
N LEU A 114 9.15 -6.41 21.35
CA LEU A 114 10.14 -7.45 21.64
C LEU A 114 11.51 -6.88 22.05
N ALA A 115 11.86 -5.68 21.60
CA ALA A 115 13.08 -4.99 22.02
C ALA A 115 12.98 -4.28 23.39
N GLY A 116 11.90 -4.50 24.15
CA GLY A 116 11.71 -3.89 25.47
C GLY A 116 11.28 -2.43 25.45
N GLY A 117 10.64 -1.97 24.35
CA GLY A 117 10.01 -0.64 24.25
C GLY A 117 10.96 0.52 23.97
N LYS A 118 12.26 0.28 23.80
CA LYS A 118 13.25 1.33 23.51
C LYS A 118 13.38 1.58 21.99
N ARG A 119 12.51 2.48 21.50
CA ARG A 119 12.49 3.24 20.22
C ARG A 119 12.41 2.50 18.87
#